data_AF-A0A157SVC5-F1
#
_entry.id   AF-A0A157SVC5-F1
#
_cell.length_a   1.000
_cell.length_b   1.000
_cell.length_c   1.000
_cell.angle_alpha   90.00
_cell.angle_beta   90.00
_cell.angle_gamma   90.00
#
_symmetry.space_group_name_H-M   'P 1'
#
loop_
_entity.id
_entity.type
_entity.pdbx_description
1 polymer ?
#
loop_
_entity_poly.entity_id
_entity_poly.type
_entity_poly.pdbx_seq_one_letter_code
_entity_poly.pdbx_strand_id
1 'polypeptide(L)'
;MKTFPSKTIARLCLSAAAASLATAMMAGCVSAGEQRRADLDQDRGTCADYGAQPGSAGYTRCMLQQQQRRDHEQLLNAERGRISAETARNNLETLRLIRKNREDRKNDD
;
A
#
# COMPACT_ATOMS: atom_id res chain seq x y z
N MET A 1 21.75 -13.35 -43.43
CA MET A 1 21.23 -12.72 -42.20
C MET A 1 19.76 -12.38 -42.41
N LYS A 2 18.83 -12.96 -41.64
CA LYS A 2 17.39 -12.68 -41.77
C LYS A 2 17.07 -11.36 -41.05
N THR A 3 16.74 -10.31 -41.80
CA THR A 3 16.25 -9.05 -41.25
C THR A 3 14.77 -9.23 -40.86
N PHE A 4 14.51 -9.46 -39.57
CA PHE A 4 13.15 -9.52 -39.06
C PHE A 4 12.54 -8.11 -39.06
N PRO A 5 11.30 -7.93 -39.55
CA PRO A 5 10.67 -6.62 -39.64
C PRO A 5 10.44 -6.04 -38.25
N SER A 6 11.16 -4.94 -37.95
CA SER A 6 11.12 -4.16 -36.69
C SER A 6 9.72 -3.88 -36.15
N LYS A 7 8.72 -3.74 -37.03
CA LYS A 7 7.31 -3.50 -36.68
C LYS A 7 6.65 -4.69 -35.96
N THR A 8 7.05 -5.93 -36.28
CA THR A 8 6.49 -7.15 -35.66
C THR A 8 7.04 -7.34 -34.25
N ILE A 9 8.32 -7.01 -34.05
CA ILE A 9 8.98 -7.05 -32.74
C ILE A 9 8.38 -5.99 -31.80
N ALA A 10 8.15 -4.77 -32.31
CA ALA A 10 7.54 -3.70 -31.52
C ALA A 10 6.12 -4.05 -31.04
N ARG A 11 5.30 -4.68 -31.88
CA ARG A 11 3.94 -5.13 -31.50
C ARG A 11 3.95 -6.24 -30.45
N LEU A 12 4.89 -7.19 -30.57
CA LEU A 12 5.07 -8.28 -29.61
C LEU A 12 5.50 -7.77 -28.22
N CYS A 13 6.44 -6.81 -28.18
CA CYS A 13 6.85 -6.19 -26.92
C CYS A 13 5.71 -5.39 -26.28
N LEU A 14 4.92 -4.65 -27.08
CA LEU A 14 3.80 -3.88 -26.56
C LEU A 14 2.67 -4.77 -26.02
N SER A 15 2.36 -5.89 -26.69
CA SER A 15 1.39 -6.86 -26.20
C SER A 15 1.87 -7.59 -24.94
N ALA A 16 3.16 -7.92 -24.87
CA ALA A 16 3.74 -8.54 -23.67
C ALA A 16 3.69 -7.58 -22.47
N ALA A 17 4.05 -6.31 -22.68
CA ALA A 17 3.97 -5.28 -21.65
C ALA A 17 2.52 -5.05 -21.16
N ALA A 18 1.57 -4.97 -22.08
CA ALA A 18 0.15 -4.84 -21.74
C ALA A 18 -0.38 -6.06 -20.96
N ALA A 19 0.00 -7.28 -21.38
CA ALA A 19 -0.36 -8.50 -20.67
C ALA A 19 0.23 -8.56 -19.26
N SER A 20 1.50 -8.17 -19.08
CA SER A 20 2.13 -8.10 -17.76
C SER A 20 1.50 -7.04 -16.85
N LEU A 21 1.05 -5.91 -17.41
CA LEU A 21 0.37 -4.88 -16.65
C LEU A 21 -1.02 -5.36 -16.20
N ALA A 22 -1.74 -6.07 -17.07
CA ALA A 22 -3.04 -6.66 -16.76
C ALA A 22 -2.96 -7.73 -15.67
N THR A 23 -1.96 -8.61 -15.70
CA THR A 23 -1.75 -9.59 -14.61
C THR A 23 -1.31 -8.93 -13.31
N ALA A 24 -0.48 -7.88 -13.35
CA ALA A 24 -0.10 -7.14 -12.16
C ALA A 24 -1.30 -6.43 -11.49
N MET A 25 -2.25 -5.93 -12.28
CA MET A 25 -3.48 -5.33 -11.73
C MET A 25 -4.40 -6.36 -11.06
N MET A 26 -4.43 -7.60 -11.53
CA MET A 26 -5.22 -8.66 -10.88
C MET A 26 -4.55 -9.23 -9.61
N ALA A 27 -3.22 -9.14 -9.49
CA ALA A 27 -2.49 -9.63 -8.32
C ALA A 27 -2.73 -8.81 -7.03
N GLY A 28 -3.36 -7.63 -7.12
CA GLY A 28 -3.57 -6.73 -5.98
C GLY A 28 -4.80 -7.00 -5.12
N CYS A 29 -5.67 -7.95 -5.50
CA CYS A 29 -6.90 -8.24 -4.76
C CYS A 29 -6.74 -9.46 -3.85
N VAL A 30 -5.83 -9.38 -2.87
CA VAL A 30 -5.79 -10.38 -1.78
C VAL A 30 -6.90 -10.05 -0.78
N SER A 31 -7.72 -11.04 -0.44
CA SER A 31 -8.75 -10.84 0.58
C SER A 31 -8.14 -10.64 1.97
N ALA A 32 -8.80 -9.90 2.85
CA ALA A 32 -8.33 -9.72 4.23
C ALA A 32 -8.14 -11.06 4.97
N GLY A 33 -8.94 -12.08 4.62
CA GLY A 33 -8.80 -13.43 5.17
C GLY A 33 -7.55 -14.17 4.69
N GLU A 34 -7.17 -14.02 3.42
CA GLU A 34 -5.94 -14.59 2.87
C GLU A 34 -4.70 -13.89 3.44
N GLN A 35 -4.72 -12.56 3.54
CA GLN A 35 -3.64 -11.81 4.17
C GLN A 35 -3.44 -12.26 5.62
N ARG A 36 -4.53 -12.39 6.39
CA ARG A 36 -4.45 -12.87 7.78
C ARG A 36 -3.86 -14.28 7.88
N ARG A 37 -4.16 -15.17 6.94
CA ARG A 37 -3.58 -16.52 6.92
C ARG A 37 -2.08 -16.47 6.63
N ALA A 38 -1.65 -15.65 5.68
CA ALA A 38 -0.24 -15.46 5.36
C ALA A 38 0.53 -14.87 6.56
N ASP A 39 -0.04 -13.84 7.22
CA ASP A 39 0.55 -13.23 8.41
C ASP A 39 0.70 -14.26 9.55
N LEU A 40 -0.33 -15.09 9.77
CA LEU A 40 -0.28 -16.15 10.77
C LEU A 40 0.78 -17.19 10.44
N ASP A 41 0.94 -17.56 9.18
CA ASP A 41 1.96 -18.52 8.76
C ASP A 41 3.38 -17.98 8.99
N GLN A 42 3.60 -16.72 8.62
CA GLN A 42 4.87 -16.03 8.86
C GLN A 42 5.19 -15.90 10.36
N ASP A 43 4.20 -15.57 11.19
CA ASP A 43 4.38 -15.48 12.64
C ASP A 43 4.72 -16.82 13.27
N ARG A 44 4.08 -17.90 12.80
CA ARG A 44 4.35 -19.26 13.30
C ARG A 44 5.82 -19.61 13.07
N GLY A 45 6.33 -19.35 11.86
CA GLY A 45 7.75 -19.52 11.53
C GLY A 45 8.63 -18.67 12.44
N THR A 46 8.34 -17.37 12.53
CA THR A 46 9.09 -16.43 13.39
C THR A 46 9.15 -16.91 14.83
N CYS A 47 8.01 -17.22 15.45
CA CYS A 47 7.96 -17.65 16.84
C CYS A 47 8.67 -18.99 17.07
N ALA A 48 8.57 -19.93 16.13
CA ALA A 48 9.30 -21.20 16.20
C ALA A 48 10.82 -20.98 16.08
N ASP A 49 11.26 -20.12 15.16
CA ASP A 49 12.68 -19.81 14.93
C ASP A 49 13.34 -19.15 16.15
N TYR A 50 12.59 -18.33 16.90
CA TYR A 50 13.04 -17.77 18.18
C TYR A 50 12.96 -18.76 19.36
N GLY A 51 12.66 -20.03 19.11
CA GLY A 51 12.69 -21.11 20.09
C GLY A 51 11.40 -21.30 20.88
N ALA A 52 10.31 -20.60 20.52
CA ALA A 52 9.03 -20.84 21.15
C ALA A 52 8.37 -22.09 20.53
N GLN A 53 8.22 -23.16 21.31
CA GLN A 53 7.62 -24.40 20.80
C GLN A 53 6.10 -24.29 20.65
N PRO A 54 5.52 -24.71 19.51
CA PRO A 54 4.07 -24.77 19.34
C PRO A 54 3.38 -25.50 20.50
N GLY A 55 2.29 -24.91 21.01
CA GLY A 55 1.56 -25.43 22.17
C GLY A 55 2.12 -25.00 23.54
N SER A 56 3.31 -24.39 23.59
CA SER A 56 3.84 -23.81 24.82
C SER A 56 3.24 -22.43 25.13
N ALA A 57 3.28 -22.03 26.41
CA ALA A 57 2.91 -20.68 26.82
C ALA A 57 3.81 -19.60 26.17
N GLY A 58 5.09 -19.91 25.94
CA GLY A 58 6.02 -19.01 25.25
C GLY A 58 5.61 -18.73 23.81
N TYR A 59 5.13 -19.76 23.10
CA TYR A 59 4.64 -19.61 21.73
C TYR A 59 3.36 -18.79 21.66
N THR A 60 2.39 -19.07 22.55
CA THR A 60 1.17 -18.24 22.64
C THR A 60 1.50 -16.78 22.92
N ARG A 61 2.45 -16.51 23.81
CA ARG A 61 2.90 -15.14 24.11
C ARG A 61 3.54 -14.47 22.91
N CYS A 62 4.43 -15.18 22.21
CA CYS A 62 5.05 -14.67 20.98
C CYS A 62 3.99 -14.33 19.94
N MET A 63 3.08 -15.27 19.63
CA MET A 63 2.01 -15.06 18.64
C MET A 63 1.11 -13.85 19.01
N LEU A 64 0.76 -13.70 20.29
CA LEU A 64 -0.03 -12.56 20.75
C LEU A 64 0.72 -11.24 20.57
N GLN A 65 2.03 -11.22 20.86
CA GLN A 65 2.87 -10.04 20.65
C GLN A 65 3.00 -9.68 19.16
N GLN A 66 3.13 -10.68 18.28
CA GLN A 66 3.13 -10.46 16.83
C GLN A 66 1.82 -9.81 16.36
N GLN A 67 0.68 -10.32 16.85
CA GLN A 67 -0.62 -9.77 16.55
C GLN A 67 -0.77 -8.32 17.05
N GLN A 68 -0.41 -8.05 18.31
CA GLN A 68 -0.47 -6.70 18.88
C GLN A 68 0.39 -5.70 18.10
N ARG A 69 1.58 -6.11 17.63
CA ARG A 69 2.42 -5.24 16.81
C ARG A 69 1.70 -4.85 15.51
N ARG A 70 1.10 -5.80 14.79
CA ARG A 70 0.36 -5.51 13.55
C ARG A 70 -0.85 -4.63 13.80
N ASP A 71 -1.62 -4.93 14.85
CA ASP A 71 -2.80 -4.13 15.19
C ASP A 71 -2.38 -2.67 15.49
N HIS A 72 -1.27 -2.48 16.19
CA HIS A 72 -0.71 -1.15 16.46
C HIS A 72 -0.22 -0.45 15.17
N GLU A 73 0.50 -1.15 14.30
CA GLU A 73 0.96 -0.61 13.01
C GLU A 73 -0.22 -0.19 12.12
N GLN A 74 -1.31 -0.97 12.09
CA GLN A 74 -2.52 -0.62 11.34
C GLN A 74 -3.15 0.68 11.87
N LEU A 75 -3.24 0.83 13.20
CA LEU A 75 -3.75 2.07 13.81
C LEU A 75 -2.87 3.27 13.46
N LEU A 76 -1.54 3.13 13.53
CA LEU A 76 -0.62 4.20 13.17
C LEU A 76 -0.72 4.59 11.69
N ASN A 77 -0.87 3.60 10.81
CA ASN A 77 -1.01 3.86 9.38
C ASN A 77 -2.33 4.56 9.06
N ALA A 78 -3.42 4.17 9.73
CA ALA A 78 -4.71 4.86 9.62
C ALA A 78 -4.60 6.31 10.09
N GLU A 79 -3.94 6.56 11.23
CA GLU A 79 -3.76 7.92 11.76
C GLU A 79 -2.88 8.78 10.85
N ARG A 80 -1.78 8.22 10.30
CA ARG A 80 -0.95 8.91 9.30
C ARG A 80 -1.77 9.28 8.06
N GLY A 81 -2.63 8.39 7.59
CA GLY A 81 -3.55 8.65 6.49
C GLY A 81 -4.52 9.80 6.81
N ARG A 82 -5.07 9.81 8.03
CA ARG A 82 -5.95 10.88 8.52
C ARG A 82 -5.24 12.24 8.54
N ILE A 83 -4.05 12.32 9.12
CA ILE A 83 -3.24 13.54 9.20
C ILE A 83 -2.87 14.05 7.79
N SER A 84 -2.50 13.13 6.89
CA SER A 84 -2.17 13.49 5.50
C SER A 84 -3.38 14.07 4.77
N ALA A 85 -4.55 13.45 4.92
CA ALA A 85 -5.80 13.94 4.34
C ALA A 85 -6.20 15.31 4.90
N GLU A 86 -6.06 15.50 6.21
CA GLU A 86 -6.32 16.77 6.89
C GLU A 86 -5.38 17.89 6.38
N THR A 87 -4.07 17.59 6.29
CA THR A 87 -3.07 18.51 5.74
C THR A 87 -3.41 18.93 4.31
N ALA A 88 -3.82 17.97 3.47
CA ALA A 88 -4.22 18.26 2.10
C ALA A 88 -5.46 19.17 2.03
N ARG A 89 -6.45 18.96 2.91
CA ARG A 89 -7.63 19.83 3.00
C ARG A 89 -7.25 21.25 3.42
N ASN A 90 -6.42 21.41 4.45
CA ASN A 90 -5.97 22.71 4.95
C ASN A 90 -5.18 23.50 3.89
N ASN A 91 -4.33 22.81 3.13
CA ASN A 91 -3.59 23.42 2.03
C ASN A 91 -4.53 23.94 0.93
N LEU A 92 -5.56 23.14 0.56
CA LEU A 92 -6.55 23.56 -0.44
C LEU A 92 -7.38 24.74 0.04
N GLU A 93 -7.75 24.77 1.31
CA GLU A 93 -8.48 25.91 1.90
C GLU A 93 -7.63 27.18 1.87
N THR A 94 -6.36 27.10 2.26
CA THR A 94 -5.43 28.24 2.20
C THR A 94 -5.29 28.78 0.78
N LEU A 95 -5.18 27.91 -0.22
CA LEU A 95 -5.14 28.33 -1.62
C LEU A 95 -6.44 29.01 -2.08
N ARG A 96 -7.59 28.56 -1.59
CA ARG A 96 -8.89 29.22 -1.87
C ARG A 96 -8.93 30.62 -1.26
N LEU A 97 -8.48 30.79 -0.02
CA LEU A 97 -8.40 32.09 0.64
C LEU A 97 -7.46 33.04 -0.12
N ILE A 98 -6.28 32.57 -0.56
CA ILE A 98 -5.35 33.37 -1.35
C ILE A 98 -5.99 33.82 -2.67
N ARG A 99 -6.74 32.95 -3.35
CA ARG A 99 -7.43 33.30 -4.59
C ARG A 99 -8.50 34.36 -4.35
N LYS A 100 -9.35 34.16 -3.34
CA LYS A 100 -10.39 35.12 -2.97
C LYS A 100 -9.80 36.49 -2.65
N ASN A 101 -8.76 36.54 -1.80
CA ASN A 101 -8.10 37.81 -1.46
C ASN A 101 -7.47 38.51 -2.67
N ARG A 102 -7.03 37.77 -3.69
CA ARG A 102 -6.52 38.36 -4.94
C ARG A 102 -7.65 38.93 -5.80
N GLU A 103 -8.79 38.26 -5.85
CA GLU A 103 -9.98 38.73 -6.56
C GLU A 103 -10.55 39.98 -5.89
N ASP A 104 -10.69 39.98 -4.55
CA ASP A 104 -11.17 41.13 -3.78
C ASP A 104 -10.28 42.35 -4.03
N ARG A 105 -8.95 42.21 -3.95
CA ARG A 105 -8.01 43.31 -4.26
C ARG A 105 -8.11 43.84 -5.69
N LYS A 106 -8.45 42.98 -6.67
CA LYS A 106 -8.62 43.41 -8.06
C LYS A 106 -9.92 44.17 -8.28
N ASN A 107 -10.94 43.92 -7.46
CA ASN A 107 -12.24 44.61 -7.55
C ASN A 107 -12.23 45.96 -6.83
N ASP A 108 -11.23 46.22 -5.98
CA ASP A 108 -11.03 47.49 -5.27
C ASP A 108 -10.23 48.54 -6.08
N ASP A 109 -9.56 48.13 -7.18
CA ASP A 109 -8.82 48.98 -8.14
C ASP A 109 -9.66 49.33 -9.39
#